data_AF-A0A6L9JXU2-F1
#
_entry.id   AF-A0A6L9JXU2-F1
#
_cell.length_a   1.000
_cell.length_b   1.000
_cell.length_c   1.000
_cell.angle_alpha   90.00
_cell.angle_beta   90.00
_cell.angle_gamma   90.00
#
_symmetry.space_group_name_H-M   'P 1'
#
loop_
_entity.id
_entity.type
_entity.pdbx_description
1 polymer ?
#
loop_
_entity_poly.entity_id
_entity_poly.type
_entity_poly.pdbx_seq_one_letter_code
_entity_poly.pdbx_strand_id
1 'polypeptide(L)'
;MKHESIQLAREEVNAIIKLILYIKFECEDPGTLIYSSSPLINSALEKMLNMYGYKDDWDKVFSKFLEADKNFVIKRVEYLEKHENSPLDEGIKQQILSNHAYPYKW
;
A
#
# COMPACT_ATOMS: atom_id res chain seq x y z
N MET A 1 -17.68 -7.74 -14.13
CA MET A 1 -17.30 -6.42 -13.58
C MET A 1 -17.33 -5.43 -14.72
N LYS A 2 -17.86 -4.21 -14.51
CA LYS A 2 -17.70 -3.13 -15.50
C LYS A 2 -16.32 -2.51 -15.30
N HIS A 3 -15.65 -2.16 -16.39
CA HIS A 3 -14.33 -1.54 -16.37
C HIS A 3 -14.44 -0.13 -16.94
N GLU A 4 -13.89 0.83 -16.21
CA GLU A 4 -13.71 2.20 -16.70
C GLU A 4 -12.29 2.34 -17.27
N SER A 5 -12.11 3.23 -18.26
CA SER A 5 -10.80 3.52 -18.85
C SER A 5 -10.51 5.02 -18.82
N ILE A 6 -9.24 5.34 -18.58
CA ILE A 6 -8.68 6.69 -18.65
C ILE A 6 -7.32 6.59 -19.35
N GLN A 7 -6.88 7.67 -20.00
CA GLN A 7 -5.54 7.80 -20.54
C GLN A 7 -4.71 8.65 -19.58
N LEU A 8 -3.57 8.11 -19.16
CA LEU A 8 -2.61 8.80 -18.30
C LEU A 8 -1.24 8.79 -18.97
N ALA A 9 -0.55 9.92 -18.89
CA ALA A 9 0.85 10.02 -19.22
C ALA A 9 1.71 9.23 -18.23
N ARG A 10 2.92 8.89 -18.66
CA ARG A 10 3.88 8.11 -17.87
C ARG A 10 4.18 8.79 -16.52
N GLU A 11 4.29 10.10 -16.54
CA GLU A 11 4.59 10.96 -15.41
C GLU A 11 3.41 11.02 -14.42
N GLU A 12 2.18 10.99 -14.91
CA GLU A 12 0.98 10.96 -14.08
C GLU A 12 0.86 9.63 -13.33
N VAL A 13 1.12 8.51 -14.01
CA VAL A 13 1.19 7.18 -13.38
C VAL A 13 2.26 7.17 -12.28
N ASN A 14 3.44 7.72 -12.55
CA ASN A 14 4.51 7.82 -11.55
C ASN A 14 4.11 8.66 -10.33
N ALA A 15 3.43 9.79 -10.56
CA ALA A 15 2.96 10.66 -9.47
C ALA A 15 1.94 9.92 -8.59
N ILE A 16 1.02 9.17 -9.20
CA ILE A 16 0.02 8.37 -8.48
C ILE A 16 0.67 7.24 -7.69
N ILE A 17 1.65 6.52 -8.27
CA ILE A 17 2.40 5.49 -7.55
C ILE A 17 3.07 6.10 -6.30
N LYS A 18 3.78 7.21 -6.46
CA LYS A 18 4.44 7.90 -5.33
C LYS A 18 3.45 8.33 -4.26
N LEU A 19 2.29 8.85 -4.65
CA LEU A 19 1.22 9.20 -3.72
C LEU A 19 0.73 7.98 -2.92
N ILE A 20 0.50 6.85 -3.60
CA ILE A 20 0.08 5.61 -2.93
C ILE A 20 1.16 5.11 -1.96
N LEU A 21 2.44 5.15 -2.36
CA LEU A 21 3.55 4.76 -1.50
C LEU A 21 3.69 5.69 -0.29
N TYR A 22 3.56 7.00 -0.48
CA TYR A 22 3.55 7.97 0.62
C TYR A 22 2.43 7.65 1.62
N ILE A 23 1.20 7.42 1.13
CA ILE A 23 0.06 7.04 1.98
C ILE A 23 0.34 5.73 2.75
N LYS A 24 1.05 4.78 2.12
CA LYS A 24 1.35 3.48 2.71
C LYS A 24 2.51 3.49 3.70
N PHE A 25 3.56 4.27 3.47
CA PHE A 25 4.83 4.10 4.19
C PHE A 25 5.35 5.35 4.90
N GLU A 26 4.75 6.52 4.64
CA GLU A 26 5.25 7.80 5.16
C GLU A 26 4.15 8.67 5.81
N CYS A 27 2.89 8.54 5.40
CA CYS A 27 1.81 9.40 5.85
C CYS A 27 1.29 9.04 7.25
N GLU A 28 1.57 9.91 8.22
CA GLU A 28 1.21 9.69 9.63
C GLU A 28 -0.26 9.97 9.97
N ASP A 29 -1.05 10.54 9.05
CA ASP A 29 -2.48 10.80 9.28
C ASP A 29 -3.24 9.47 9.49
N PRO A 30 -3.83 9.24 10.68
CA PRO A 30 -4.56 8.01 10.99
C PRO A 30 -5.72 7.73 10.05
N GLY A 31 -6.36 8.79 9.51
CA GLY A 31 -7.49 8.66 8.59
C GLY A 31 -7.14 7.95 7.28
N THR A 32 -5.85 7.82 6.97
CA THR A 32 -5.40 7.18 5.73
C THR A 32 -5.31 5.65 5.79
N LEU A 33 -5.54 5.03 6.94
CA LEU A 33 -5.41 3.57 7.09
C LEU A 33 -6.36 2.80 6.17
N ILE A 34 -7.58 3.31 5.99
CA ILE A 34 -8.56 2.76 5.04
C ILE A 34 -8.05 2.72 3.60
N TYR A 35 -7.09 3.59 3.26
CA TYR A 35 -6.47 3.63 1.94
C TYR A 35 -5.21 2.75 1.91
N SER A 36 -4.34 2.83 2.92
CA SER A 36 -3.08 2.09 2.92
C SER A 36 -3.29 0.58 2.95
N SER A 37 -4.33 0.07 3.65
CA SER A 37 -4.65 -1.36 3.70
C SER A 37 -5.72 -1.80 2.69
N SER A 38 -6.06 -0.96 1.70
CA SER A 38 -7.13 -1.27 0.74
C SER A 38 -6.67 -2.25 -0.34
N PRO A 39 -7.36 -3.41 -0.51
CA PRO A 39 -7.05 -4.34 -1.59
C PRO A 39 -7.36 -3.76 -2.97
N LEU A 40 -8.28 -2.79 -3.07
CA LEU A 40 -8.59 -2.11 -4.33
C LEU A 40 -7.46 -1.18 -4.76
N ILE A 41 -6.85 -0.47 -3.81
CA ILE A 41 -5.66 0.36 -4.06
C ILE A 41 -4.47 -0.53 -4.43
N ASN A 42 -4.29 -1.68 -3.76
CA ASN A 42 -3.26 -2.65 -4.15
C ASN A 42 -3.47 -3.15 -5.58
N SER A 43 -4.70 -3.47 -5.97
CA SER A 43 -5.00 -3.88 -7.35
C SER A 43 -4.72 -2.78 -8.37
N ALA A 44 -5.01 -1.52 -8.05
CA ALA A 44 -4.67 -0.38 -8.92
C ALA A 44 -3.16 -0.19 -9.02
N LEU A 45 -2.46 -0.23 -7.87
CA LEU A 45 -1.01 -0.14 -7.79
C LEU A 45 -0.34 -1.24 -8.61
N GLU A 46 -0.77 -2.50 -8.45
CA GLU A 46 -0.26 -3.64 -9.21
C GLU A 46 -0.35 -3.41 -10.73
N LYS A 47 -1.49 -2.92 -11.21
CA LYS A 47 -1.67 -2.61 -12.64
C LYS A 47 -0.72 -1.52 -13.12
N MET A 48 -0.50 -0.48 -12.31
CA MET A 48 0.44 0.61 -12.62
C MET A 48 1.89 0.13 -12.62
N LEU A 49 2.30 -0.68 -11.63
CA LEU A 49 3.65 -1.24 -11.54
C LEU A 49 3.98 -2.19 -12.71
N ASN A 50 2.96 -2.89 -13.23
CA ASN A 50 3.09 -3.83 -14.35
C ASN A 50 2.92 -3.19 -15.74
N MET A 51 2.80 -1.86 -15.85
CA MET A 51 2.74 -1.20 -17.17
C MET A 51 4.04 -1.43 -17.97
N TYR A 52 3.95 -1.38 -19.30
CA TYR A 52 5.06 -1.68 -20.21
C TYR A 52 6.31 -0.81 -19.91
N GLY A 53 7.45 -1.46 -19.65
CA GLY A 53 8.73 -0.79 -19.36
C GLY A 53 8.93 -0.32 -17.91
N TYR A 54 8.15 -0.83 -16.95
CA TYR A 54 8.21 -0.44 -15.53
C TYR A 54 8.59 -1.55 -14.54
N LYS A 55 8.29 -2.80 -14.89
CA LYS A 55 8.34 -3.90 -13.94
C LYS A 55 9.73 -4.09 -13.32
N ASP A 56 10.77 -4.13 -14.15
CA ASP A 56 12.14 -4.37 -13.68
C ASP A 56 12.68 -3.24 -12.78
N ASP A 57 12.21 -2.00 -12.96
CA ASP A 57 12.63 -0.87 -12.14
C ASP A 57 11.97 -0.92 -10.77
N TRP A 58 10.66 -1.19 -10.72
CA TRP A 58 9.93 -1.31 -9.47
C TRP A 58 10.25 -2.60 -8.71
N ASP A 59 10.52 -3.70 -9.40
CA ASP A 59 10.99 -4.95 -8.78
C ASP A 59 12.31 -4.73 -8.02
N LYS A 60 13.19 -3.86 -8.52
CA LYS A 60 14.41 -3.45 -7.79
C LYS A 60 14.07 -2.60 -6.57
N VAL A 61 13.18 -1.61 -6.70
CA VAL A 61 12.75 -0.75 -5.58
C VAL A 61 12.15 -1.58 -4.45
N PHE A 62 11.29 -2.55 -4.78
CA PHE A 62 10.58 -3.38 -3.80
C PHE A 62 11.30 -4.69 -3.47
N SER A 63 12.53 -4.88 -3.96
CA SER A 63 13.34 -6.08 -3.70
C SER A 63 13.66 -6.29 -2.22
N LYS A 64 13.68 -5.20 -1.45
CA LYS A 64 13.97 -5.22 -0.01
C LYS A 64 12.97 -4.38 0.75
N PHE A 65 12.29 -5.02 1.68
CA PHE A 65 11.45 -4.33 2.65
C PHE A 65 12.33 -3.79 3.78
N LEU A 66 12.44 -2.46 3.88
CA LEU A 66 13.23 -1.84 4.93
C LEU A 66 12.56 -2.00 6.30
N GLU A 67 13.38 -2.16 7.33
CA GLU A 67 12.89 -2.32 8.70
C GLU A 67 12.09 -1.10 9.18
N ALA A 68 12.45 0.10 8.70
CA ALA A 68 11.72 1.32 8.98
C ALA A 68 10.26 1.24 8.46
N ASP A 69 10.08 0.80 7.21
CA ASP A 69 8.76 0.69 6.58
C ASP A 69 7.92 -0.41 7.25
N LYS A 70 8.53 -1.54 7.63
CA LYS A 70 7.86 -2.59 8.41
C LYS A 70 7.35 -2.06 9.75
N ASN A 71 8.21 -1.36 10.48
CA ASN A 71 7.86 -0.77 11.76
C ASN A 71 6.77 0.29 11.61
N PHE A 72 6.77 1.05 10.51
CA PHE A 72 5.71 2.00 10.20
C PHE A 72 4.37 1.29 10.03
N VAL A 73 4.31 0.23 9.22
CA VAL A 73 3.08 -0.56 9.00
C VAL A 73 2.56 -1.17 10.30
N ILE A 74 3.43 -1.79 11.12
CA ILE A 74 3.04 -2.38 12.40
C ILE A 74 2.43 -1.33 13.33
N LYS A 75 3.11 -0.20 13.52
CA LYS A 75 2.66 0.89 14.39
C LYS A 75 1.28 1.42 13.99
N ARG A 76 0.99 1.48 12.69
CA ARG A 76 -0.30 1.94 12.17
C ARG A 76 -1.44 1.00 12.56
N VAL A 77 -1.22 -0.31 12.47
CA VAL A 77 -2.22 -1.31 12.86
C VAL A 77 -2.42 -1.31 14.39
N GLU A 78 -1.34 -1.23 15.16
CA GLU A 78 -1.42 -1.10 16.62
C GLU A 78 -2.15 0.17 17.07
N TYR A 79 -2.00 1.28 16.34
CA TYR A 79 -2.73 2.51 16.61
C TYR A 79 -4.25 2.30 16.47
N LEU A 80 -4.69 1.58 15.43
CA LEU A 80 -6.10 1.24 15.22
C LEU A 80 -6.65 0.41 16.39
N GLU A 81 -5.94 -0.66 16.78
CA GLU A 81 -6.35 -1.53 17.90
C GLU A 81 -6.55 -0.73 19.20
N LYS A 82 -5.69 0.26 19.46
CA LYS A 82 -5.80 1.14 20.64
C LYS A 82 -6.96 2.12 20.55
N HIS A 83 -7.25 2.66 19.36
CA HIS A 83 -8.29 3.69 19.19
C HIS A 83 -9.71 3.11 19.13
N GLU A 84 -9.87 1.93 18.54
CA GLU A 84 -11.16 1.22 18.49
C GLU A 84 -11.50 0.49 19.79
N ASN A 85 -10.57 0.47 20.75
CA ASN A 85 -10.69 -0.19 22.06
C ASN A 85 -11.17 -1.65 21.97
N SER A 86 -10.84 -2.31 20.85
CA SER A 86 -11.18 -3.68 20.53
C SER A 86 -10.00 -4.33 19.83
N PRO A 87 -9.44 -5.43 20.36
CA PRO A 87 -8.42 -6.18 19.65
C PRO A 87 -8.99 -6.71 18.34
N LEU A 88 -8.20 -6.64 17.27
CA LEU A 88 -8.55 -7.27 16.00
C LEU A 88 -8.40 -8.78 16.12
N ASP A 89 -9.25 -9.51 15.40
CA ASP A 89 -8.98 -10.93 15.13
C ASP A 89 -7.62 -11.07 14.42
N GLU A 90 -6.83 -12.07 14.80
CA GLU A 90 -5.47 -12.25 14.27
C GLU A 90 -5.48 -12.43 12.74
N GLY A 91 -6.49 -13.10 12.18
CA GLY A 91 -6.64 -13.24 10.73
C GLY A 91 -6.87 -11.90 10.03
N ILE A 92 -7.74 -11.06 10.61
CA ILE A 92 -8.00 -9.70 10.11
C ILE A 92 -6.73 -8.84 10.21
N LYS A 93 -6.01 -8.94 11.34
CA LYS A 93 -4.76 -8.21 11.57
C LYS A 93 -3.71 -8.56 10.51
N GLN A 94 -3.48 -9.84 10.26
CA GLN A 94 -2.56 -10.29 9.22
C GLN A 94 -2.99 -9.82 7.82
N GLN A 95 -4.29 -9.80 7.54
CA GLN A 95 -4.80 -9.28 6.27
C GLN A 95 -4.55 -7.78 6.11
N ILE A 96 -4.78 -6.98 7.15
CA ILE A 96 -4.50 -5.54 7.14
C ILE A 96 -2.99 -5.31 6.95
N LEU A 97 -2.15 -5.99 7.72
CA LEU A 97 -0.69 -5.89 7.61
C LEU A 97 -0.20 -6.24 6.21
N SER A 98 -0.63 -7.39 5.66
CA SER A 98 -0.25 -7.83 4.32
C SER A 98 -0.71 -6.83 3.24
N ASN A 99 -1.95 -6.36 3.32
CA ASN A 99 -2.45 -5.36 2.36
C ASN A 99 -1.71 -4.04 2.47
N HIS A 100 -1.36 -3.60 3.68
CA HIS A 100 -0.64 -2.36 3.90
C HIS A 100 0.79 -2.45 3.37
N ALA A 101 1.47 -3.55 3.69
CA ALA A 101 2.84 -3.84 3.28
C ALA A 101 3.04 -3.97 1.75
N TYR A 102 2.00 -4.32 0.99
CA TYR A 102 2.08 -4.34 -0.48
C TYR A 102 2.58 -2.99 -1.02
N PRO A 103 3.55 -2.95 -1.94
CA PRO A 103 4.02 -4.05 -2.80
C PRO A 103 5.24 -4.84 -2.28
N TYR A 104 5.70 -4.57 -1.06
CA TYR A 104 6.74 -5.39 -0.46
C TYR A 104 6.23 -6.79 -0.13
N LYS A 105 7.14 -7.76 -0.13
CA LYS A 105 6.88 -9.09 0.41
C LYS A 105 6.87 -9.00 1.94
N TRP A 106 5.69 -9.17 2.54
CA TRP A 106 5.46 -9.26 3.98
C TRP A 106 5.86 -10.65 4.50
#